data_AF-A0A316FAR7-F1
#
_entry.id   AF-A0A316FAR7-F1
#
_cell.length_a   1.000
_cell.length_b   1.000
_cell.length_c   1.000
_cell.angle_alpha   90.00
_cell.angle_beta   90.00
_cell.angle_gamma   90.00
#
_symmetry.space_group_name_H-M   'P 1'
#
loop_
_entity.id
_entity.type
_entity.pdbx_description
1 polymer ?
#
loop_
_entity_poly.entity_id
_entity_poly.type
_entity_poly.pdbx_seq_one_letter_code
_entity_poly.pdbx_strand_id
1 'polypeptide(L)'
;MDSIVIIIFIILAALIIYGLISKKGKELMFGGKIIKTMENTPKGEKIRLVSSGVKVHVVEVAPQLKNVGLEISQHGLFNFSMVPVSLSFSDAKLLADTIYDAIGHNEKRTVED
;
A
#
# COMPACT_ATOMS: atom_id res chain seq x y z
N MET A 1 19.04 -20.09 -29.77
CA MET A 1 19.53 -19.50 -28.50
C MET A 1 18.60 -18.40 -28.01
N ASP A 2 18.08 -17.54 -28.90
CA ASP A 2 17.31 -16.36 -28.52
C ASP A 2 16.00 -16.68 -27.78
N SER A 3 15.24 -17.68 -28.23
CA SER A 3 13.99 -18.08 -27.58
C SER A 3 14.19 -18.65 -26.17
N ILE A 4 15.30 -19.35 -25.92
CA ILE A 4 15.61 -19.92 -24.60
C ILE A 4 15.96 -18.78 -23.62
N VAL A 5 16.74 -17.80 -24.07
CA VAL A 5 17.09 -16.62 -23.26
C VAL A 5 15.84 -15.81 -22.92
N ILE A 6 14.94 -15.60 -23.88
CA ILE A 6 13.65 -14.91 -23.66
C ILE A 6 12.78 -15.67 -22.63
N ILE A 7 12.66 -16.99 -22.75
CA ILE A 7 11.89 -17.80 -21.80
C ILE A 7 12.45 -17.69 -20.38
N ILE A 8 13.77 -17.79 -20.23
CA ILE A 8 14.45 -17.62 -18.93
C ILE A 8 14.15 -16.23 -18.34
N PHE A 9 14.21 -15.19 -19.17
CA PHE A 9 13.93 -13.82 -18.74
C PHE A 9 12.48 -13.64 -18.27
N ILE A 10 11.51 -14.22 -18.99
CA ILE A 10 10.08 -14.17 -18.61
C ILE A 10 9.84 -14.90 -17.28
N ILE A 11 10.44 -16.08 -17.10
CA ILE A 11 10.32 -16.85 -15.86
C ILE A 11 10.92 -16.06 -14.68
N LEU A 12 12.10 -15.48 -14.87
CA LEU A 12 12.74 -14.67 -13.84
C LEU A 12 11.90 -13.44 -13.48
N ALA A 13 11.36 -12.74 -14.47
CA ALA A 13 10.46 -11.59 -14.26
C ALA A 13 9.19 -12.00 -13.49
N ALA A 14 8.58 -13.12 -13.85
CA ALA A 14 7.40 -13.64 -13.15
C ALA A 14 7.70 -13.99 -11.67
N LEU A 15 8.86 -14.58 -11.39
CA LEU A 15 9.30 -14.88 -10.02
C LEU A 15 9.53 -13.61 -9.19
N ILE A 16 10.13 -12.57 -9.77
CA ILE A 16 10.36 -11.29 -9.11
C ILE A 16 9.01 -10.62 -8.77
N ILE A 17 8.10 -10.55 -9.76
CA ILE A 17 6.77 -9.96 -9.57
C ILE A 17 5.98 -10.72 -8.50
N TYR A 18 6.01 -12.06 -8.54
CA TYR A 18 5.37 -12.89 -7.52
C TYR A 18 5.95 -12.63 -6.13
N GLY A 19 7.28 -12.51 -6.03
CA GLY A 19 7.98 -12.17 -4.79
C GLY A 19 7.46 -10.86 -4.19
N LEU A 20 7.40 -9.79 -4.98
CA LEU A 20 6.97 -8.46 -4.54
C LEU A 20 5.50 -8.39 -4.08
N ILE A 21 4.61 -9.13 -4.74
CA ILE A 21 3.18 -9.15 -4.40
C ILE A 21 2.90 -10.07 -3.20
N SER A 22 3.76 -11.07 -2.98
CA SER A 22 3.61 -12.02 -1.87
C SER A 22 3.69 -11.33 -0.50
N LYS A 23 3.08 -11.96 0.51
CA LYS A 23 3.15 -11.48 1.91
C LYS A 23 4.60 -11.27 2.36
N LYS A 24 5.51 -12.18 2.01
CA LYS A 24 6.94 -12.09 2.36
C LYS A 24 7.62 -10.92 1.67
N GLY A 25 7.30 -10.63 0.41
CA GLY A 25 7.80 -9.44 -0.28
C GLY A 25 7.33 -8.16 0.38
N LYS A 26 6.05 -8.08 0.72
CA LYS A 26 5.50 -6.94 1.46
C LYS A 26 6.17 -6.76 2.81
N GLU A 27 6.37 -7.84 3.57
CA GLU A 27 7.11 -7.81 4.84
C GLU A 27 8.53 -7.25 4.67
N LEU A 28 9.23 -7.65 3.61
CA LEU A 28 10.55 -7.07 3.28
C LEU A 28 10.46 -5.58 2.94
N MET A 29 9.46 -5.16 2.16
CA MET A 29 9.27 -3.76 1.77
C MET A 29 8.94 -2.85 2.96
N PHE A 30 8.21 -3.34 3.95
CA PHE A 30 7.93 -2.61 5.18
C PHE A 30 9.04 -2.74 6.24
N GLY A 31 10.05 -3.59 6.00
CA GLY A 31 11.17 -3.82 6.92
C GLY A 31 10.80 -4.61 8.17
N GLY A 32 9.72 -5.40 8.14
CA GLY A 32 9.25 -6.16 9.30
C GLY A 32 8.06 -7.06 9.00
N LYS A 33 7.70 -7.89 9.99
CA LYS A 33 6.60 -8.85 9.85
C LYS A 33 5.25 -8.14 9.95
N ILE A 34 4.38 -8.34 8.97
CA ILE A 34 3.02 -7.78 9.00
C ILE A 34 2.16 -8.67 9.90
N ILE A 35 1.83 -8.14 11.08
CA ILE A 35 1.02 -8.87 12.08
C ILE A 35 -0.47 -8.61 11.92
N LYS A 36 -0.86 -7.46 11.36
CA LYS A 36 -2.26 -7.13 11.09
C LYS A 36 -2.36 -6.21 9.88
N THR A 37 -3.42 -6.38 9.10
CA THR A 37 -3.79 -5.48 8.00
C THR A 37 -5.20 -4.97 8.26
N MET A 38 -5.39 -3.66 8.09
CA MET A 38 -6.66 -2.96 8.14
C MET A 38 -6.92 -2.42 6.73
N GLU A 39 -8.03 -2.84 6.14
CA GLU A 39 -8.42 -2.48 4.79
C GLU A 39 -9.83 -1.90 4.85
N ASN A 40 -9.93 -0.58 4.63
CA ASN A 40 -11.20 0.12 4.52
C ASN A 40 -11.35 0.60 3.07
N THR A 41 -11.49 -0.35 2.15
CA THR A 41 -11.82 -0.02 0.76
C THR A 41 -13.30 0.38 0.71
N PRO A 42 -13.65 1.59 0.24
CA PRO A 42 -15.05 1.94 0.00
C PRO A 42 -15.61 0.93 -1.00
N LYS A 43 -16.55 0.07 -0.57
CA LYS A 43 -17.18 -0.95 -1.41
C LYS A 43 -18.05 -0.38 -2.54
N GLY A 44 -18.09 0.95 -2.72
CA GLY A 44 -19.12 1.69 -3.45
C GLY A 44 -18.74 2.23 -4.82
N GLU A 45 -17.50 2.65 -5.07
CA GLU A 45 -17.15 3.23 -6.38
C GLU A 45 -16.62 2.15 -7.34
N LYS A 46 -17.53 1.32 -7.84
CA LYS A 46 -17.32 0.47 -9.01
C LYS A 46 -17.29 1.27 -10.32
N ILE A 47 -16.77 2.49 -10.30
CA ILE A 47 -16.72 3.35 -11.48
C ILE A 47 -15.25 3.61 -11.81
N ARG A 48 -14.65 2.66 -12.57
CA ARG A 48 -13.63 2.85 -13.62
C ARG A 48 -12.60 1.72 -13.65
N LEU A 49 -11.99 1.55 -14.81
CA LEU A 49 -10.84 0.67 -15.11
C LEU A 49 -9.59 0.95 -14.26
N VAL A 50 -9.70 1.79 -13.23
CA VAL A 50 -8.64 2.17 -12.31
C VAL A 50 -9.20 2.07 -10.89
N SER A 51 -8.61 1.20 -10.06
CA SER A 51 -8.92 1.14 -8.63
C SER A 51 -7.75 1.69 -7.83
N SER A 52 -8.06 2.44 -6.78
CA SER A 52 -7.09 2.84 -5.77
C SER A 52 -7.52 2.29 -4.42
N GLY A 53 -6.56 1.87 -3.61
CA GLY A 53 -6.81 1.28 -2.31
C GLY A 53 -5.74 1.68 -1.32
N VAL A 54 -6.16 2.06 -0.12
CA VAL A 54 -5.26 2.35 1.00
C VAL A 54 -5.42 1.22 2.01
N LYS A 55 -4.31 0.56 2.35
CA LYS A 55 -4.26 -0.42 3.44
C LYS A 55 -3.32 0.09 4.52
N VAL A 56 -3.69 -0.19 5.76
CA VAL A 56 -2.86 0.14 6.93
C VAL A 56 -2.43 -1.16 7.59
N HIS A 57 -1.14 -1.32 7.81
CA HIS A 57 -0.51 -2.51 8.36
C HIS A 57 0.06 -2.20 9.73
N VAL A 58 -0.04 -3.15 10.65
CA VAL A 58 0.80 -3.16 11.86
C VAL A 58 1.99 -4.05 11.56
N VAL A 59 3.19 -3.47 11.64
CA VAL A 59 4.45 -4.10 11.24
C VAL A 59 5.32 -4.28 12.48
N GLU A 60 5.70 -5.52 12.77
CA GLU A 60 6.63 -5.88 13.84
C GLU A 60 8.05 -5.90 13.27
N VAL A 61 8.85 -4.89 13.64
CA VAL A 61 10.26 -4.75 13.21
C VAL A 61 11.19 -5.50 14.17
N ALA A 62 10.83 -5.52 15.45
CA ALA A 62 11.48 -6.31 16.50
C ALA A 62 10.41 -6.73 17.53
N PRO A 63 10.67 -7.68 18.45
CA PRO A 63 9.67 -8.23 19.38
C PRO A 63 8.90 -7.20 20.23
N GLN A 64 9.41 -5.98 20.36
CA GLN A 64 8.77 -4.87 21.06
C GLN A 64 8.66 -3.58 20.22
N LEU A 65 9.16 -3.59 18.98
CA LEU A 65 9.15 -2.42 18.10
C LEU A 65 8.13 -2.63 16.99
N LYS A 66 7.08 -1.81 17.01
CA LYS A 66 6.00 -1.84 16.03
C LYS A 66 5.94 -0.52 15.27
N ASN A 67 5.77 -0.62 13.97
CA ASN A 67 5.54 0.49 13.06
C ASN A 67 4.15 0.37 12.43
N VAL A 68 3.66 1.48 11.90
CA VAL A 68 2.45 1.55 11.09
C VAL A 68 2.88 1.59 9.62
N GLY A 69 2.59 0.53 8.88
CA GLY A 69 2.77 0.51 7.43
C GLY A 69 1.57 1.11 6.72
N LEU A 70 1.78 2.01 5.78
CA LEU A 70 0.76 2.52 4.87
C LEU A 70 1.05 1.98 3.46
N GLU A 71 0.10 1.27 2.88
CA GLU A 71 0.15 0.79 1.50
C GLU A 71 -0.82 1.61 0.66
N ILE A 72 -0.30 2.42 -0.26
CA ILE A 72 -1.11 3.06 -1.28
C ILE A 72 -0.96 2.22 -2.55
N SER A 73 -2.05 1.60 -2.98
CA SER A 73 -2.09 0.75 -4.17
C SER A 73 -2.94 1.41 -5.25
N GLN A 74 -2.47 1.36 -6.48
CA GLN A 74 -3.19 1.79 -7.67
C GLN A 74 -3.09 0.70 -8.72
N HIS A 75 -4.24 0.23 -9.17
CA HIS A 75 -4.36 -0.72 -10.28
C HIS A 75 -5.03 0.00 -11.43
N GLY A 76 -4.34 0.16 -12.55
CA GLY A 76 -4.94 0.50 -13.83
C GLY A 76 -4.84 -0.68 -14.80
N LEU A 77 -5.32 -0.47 -16.03
CA LEU A 77 -5.29 -1.45 -17.12
C LEU A 77 -3.92 -2.06 -17.41
N PHE A 78 -2.87 -1.23 -17.35
CA PHE A 78 -1.50 -1.60 -17.74
C PHE A 78 -0.45 -1.25 -16.68
N ASN A 79 -0.88 -0.74 -15.52
CA ASN A 79 0.03 -0.33 -14.46
C ASN A 79 -0.47 -0.82 -13.10
N PHE A 80 0.45 -1.37 -12.33
CA PHE A 80 0.28 -1.61 -10.92
C PHE A 80 1.35 -0.79 -10.21
N SER A 81 0.92 0.09 -9.30
CA SER A 81 1.82 0.85 -8.45
C SER A 81 1.46 0.57 -7.00
N MET A 82 2.47 0.30 -6.19
CA MET A 82 2.34 0.12 -4.75
C MET A 82 3.43 0.95 -4.08
N VAL A 83 3.03 1.87 -3.21
CA VAL A 83 3.94 2.71 -2.43
C VAL A 83 3.82 2.31 -0.96
N PRO A 84 4.76 1.52 -0.43
CA PRO A 84 4.81 1.20 0.99
C PRO A 84 5.53 2.31 1.75
N VAL A 85 4.93 2.78 2.84
CA VAL A 85 5.53 3.75 3.75
C VAL A 85 5.47 3.18 5.16
N SER A 86 6.62 3.08 5.84
CA SER A 86 6.67 2.67 7.24
C SER A 86 6.78 3.92 8.12
N LEU A 87 5.85 4.09 9.05
CA LEU A 87 5.78 5.20 9.98
C LEU A 87 6.00 4.72 11.41
N SER A 88 6.69 5.54 12.21
CA SER A 88 6.69 5.37 13.66
C SER A 88 5.30 5.64 14.24
N PHE A 89 5.06 5.24 15.49
CA PHE A 89 3.79 5.54 16.15
C PHE A 89 3.51 7.05 16.22
N SER A 90 4.51 7.88 16.54
CA SER A 90 4.35 9.33 16.64
C SER A 90 4.01 9.96 15.29
N ASP A 91 4.67 9.53 14.21
CA ASP A 91 4.42 10.09 12.88
C ASP A 91 3.06 9.64 12.34
N ALA A 92 2.67 8.38 12.60
CA ALA A 92 1.36 7.87 12.23
C ALA A 92 0.23 8.62 12.96
N LYS A 93 0.43 8.94 14.25
CA LYS A 93 -0.52 9.75 15.01
C LYS A 93 -0.63 11.17 14.45
N LEU A 94 0.51 11.82 14.21
CA LEU A 94 0.54 13.16 13.61
C LEU A 94 -0.16 13.18 12.24
N LEU A 95 0.08 12.16 11.40
CA LEU A 95 -0.59 12.03 10.12
C LEU A 95 -2.11 11.87 10.28
N ALA A 96 -2.55 11.04 11.23
CA ALA A 96 -3.97 10.88 11.51
C ALA A 96 -4.62 12.21 11.93
N ASP A 97 -4.01 12.92 12.87
CA ASP A 97 -4.49 14.23 13.34
C ASP A 97 -4.54 15.23 12.17
N THR A 98 -3.51 15.27 11.33
CA THR A 98 -3.46 16.14 10.13
C THR A 98 -4.57 15.81 9.12
N ILE A 99 -4.87 14.52 8.93
CA ILE A 99 -5.97 14.08 8.05
C ILE A 99 -7.32 14.53 8.63
N TYR A 100 -7.53 14.37 9.94
CA TYR A 100 -8.76 14.82 10.59
C TYR A 100 -8.97 16.33 10.45
N ASP A 101 -7.92 17.13 10.67
CA ASP A 101 -7.97 18.58 10.49
C ASP A 101 -8.32 18.95 9.03
N ALA A 102 -7.68 18.31 8.06
CA ALA A 102 -7.94 18.54 6.64
C ALA A 102 -9.38 18.20 6.22
N ILE A 103 -9.95 17.12 6.75
CA ILE A 103 -11.36 16.75 6.51
C ILE A 103 -12.30 17.86 7.00
N GLY A 104 -12.06 18.39 8.22
CA GLY A 104 -12.88 19.47 8.79
C GLY A 104 -12.82 20.77 7.99
N HIS A 105 -11.70 21.06 7.30
CA HIS A 105 -11.60 22.19 6.39
C HIS A 105 -12.36 21.98 5.06
N ASN A 106 -12.38 20.76 4.54
CA ASN A 106 -13.06 20.47 3.27
C ASN A 106 -14.59 20.50 3.41
N GLU A 107 -15.12 20.01 4.54
CA GLU A 107 -16.57 20.01 4.81
C GLU A 107 -17.15 21.44 4.84
N LYS A 108 -16.43 22.40 5.44
CA LYS A 108 -16.84 23.83 5.46
C LYS A 108 -16.95 24.45 4.07
N ARG A 109 -16.12 24.04 3.12
CA ARG A 109 -16.11 24.58 1.75
C ARG A 109 -17.33 24.14 0.93
N THR A 110 -17.92 22.99 1.27
CA THR A 110 -19.07 22.42 0.55
C THR A 110 -20.40 23.04 0.97
N VAL A 111 -20.42 23.82 2.06
CA VAL A 111 -21.65 24.45 2.61
C VAL A 111 -21.76 25.93 2.19
N GLU A 112 -20.69 26.51 1.66
CA GLU A 112 -20.62 27.92 1.23
C GLU A 112 -20.72 28.13 -0.29
N ASP A 113 -20.80 27.04 -1.08
CA ASP A 113 -21.07 27.04 -2.53
C ASP A 113 -22.53 26.62 -2.83
#